data_AF-A0A959NM44-F1
#
_entry.id   AF-A0A959NM44-F1
#
_cell.length_a   1.000
_cell.length_b   1.000
_cell.length_c   1.000
_cell.angle_alpha   90.00
_cell.angle_beta   90.00
_cell.angle_gamma   90.00
#
_symmetry.space_group_name_H-M   'P 1'
#
loop_
_entity.id
_entity.type
_entity.pdbx_description
1 polymer ?
#
loop_
_entity_poly.entity_id
_entity_poly.type
_entity_poly.pdbx_seq_one_letter_code
_entity_poly.pdbx_strand_id
1 'polypeptide(L)'
;MRLKFLEHSKFLWWFAGEDPLILKNCNKEVRIKFSLIGLLVISVMIITFISISYGLYKLLESYYVGLFIGFYSAVLVMFLYMFILYTVTKDVLPHTKGKKIEILTSYIIRFGFLFALGLVVSQPIEYSLFSDEVNELMNGKIIESIHEKNKSLNIEYSMKVKELEELNISSNDLKNEITRFQDDKDKTLQQFIDYQYSRNFFIEKMILMDKHLIYIWVFSVVSIILFSLPIFLKIRIDFNTNYYKNKRIIQRELLEWHYNKFLNSYNETIKEKFPNFNLTYKSPYTDPPYNTQRVSKPQLASESEFSKWLLNEGS
;
A
#
# COMPACT_ATOMS: atom_id res chain seq x y z
N MET A 1 -0.39 -34.23 3.04
CA MET A 1 -1.62 -33.58 3.54
C MET A 1 -2.35 -32.95 2.36
N ARG A 2 -3.44 -33.55 1.84
CA ARG A 2 -4.17 -32.98 0.68
C ARG A 2 -4.82 -31.67 1.13
N LEU A 3 -4.45 -30.54 0.49
CA LEU A 3 -4.93 -29.18 0.76
C LEU A 3 -6.43 -28.98 0.42
N LYS A 4 -7.32 -29.83 0.94
CA LYS A 4 -8.77 -29.79 0.69
C LYS A 4 -9.39 -28.44 1.09
N PHE A 5 -8.82 -27.76 2.09
CA PHE A 5 -9.26 -26.42 2.52
C PHE A 5 -9.12 -25.36 1.42
N LEU A 6 -8.07 -25.45 0.58
CA LEU A 6 -7.87 -24.52 -0.54
C LEU A 6 -8.87 -24.76 -1.69
N GLU A 7 -9.61 -25.86 -1.69
CA GLU A 7 -10.48 -26.21 -2.82
C GLU A 7 -11.90 -25.64 -2.71
N HIS A 8 -12.35 -25.28 -1.50
CA HIS A 8 -13.74 -24.90 -1.21
C HIS A 8 -13.87 -23.67 -0.28
N SER A 9 -12.84 -22.84 -0.19
CA SER A 9 -12.79 -21.70 0.71
C SER A 9 -13.33 -20.43 0.04
N LYS A 10 -14.65 -20.25 0.06
CA LYS A 10 -15.31 -19.01 -0.39
C LYS A 10 -14.71 -17.76 0.26
N PHE A 11 -14.32 -17.88 1.54
CA PHE A 11 -13.63 -16.83 2.28
C PHE A 11 -12.31 -16.42 1.63
N LEU A 12 -11.42 -17.39 1.30
CA LEU A 12 -10.15 -17.07 0.64
C LEU A 12 -10.36 -16.48 -0.76
N TRP A 13 -11.37 -16.93 -1.50
CA TRP A 13 -11.71 -16.36 -2.79
C TRP A 13 -12.14 -14.90 -2.71
N TRP A 14 -12.87 -14.54 -1.64
CA TRP A 14 -13.24 -13.16 -1.37
C TRP A 14 -11.99 -12.30 -1.10
N PHE A 15 -11.04 -12.77 -0.29
CA PHE A 15 -9.74 -12.10 -0.07
C PHE A 15 -8.88 -11.99 -1.34
N ALA A 16 -9.08 -12.88 -2.32
CA ALA A 16 -8.44 -12.77 -3.64
C ALA A 16 -9.08 -11.70 -4.55
N GLY A 17 -10.10 -10.99 -4.05
CA GLY A 17 -10.80 -9.91 -4.74
C GLY A 17 -11.74 -10.39 -5.84
N GLU A 18 -12.34 -11.57 -5.71
CA GLU A 18 -13.22 -12.16 -6.73
C GLU A 18 -14.52 -12.70 -6.15
N ASP A 19 -15.51 -12.88 -7.03
CA ASP A 19 -16.80 -13.47 -6.67
C ASP A 19 -16.65 -14.99 -6.40
N PRO A 20 -16.92 -15.45 -5.16
CA PRO A 20 -16.88 -16.87 -4.82
C PRO A 20 -17.86 -17.73 -5.61
N LEU A 21 -18.97 -17.17 -6.12
CA LEU A 21 -19.98 -17.89 -6.89
C LEU A 21 -19.45 -18.27 -8.28
N ILE A 22 -18.73 -17.36 -8.94
CA ILE A 22 -18.07 -17.64 -10.22
C ILE A 22 -17.01 -18.73 -10.03
N LEU A 23 -16.20 -18.61 -8.97
CA LEU A 23 -15.12 -19.54 -8.67
C LEU A 23 -15.61 -20.94 -8.26
N LYS A 24 -16.78 -21.06 -7.63
CA LYS A 24 -17.38 -22.35 -7.27
C LYS A 24 -17.58 -23.25 -8.50
N ASN A 25 -17.90 -22.67 -9.65
CA ASN A 25 -18.14 -23.40 -10.92
C ASN A 25 -16.86 -23.56 -11.77
N CYS A 26 -15.68 -23.22 -11.24
CA CYS A 26 -14.41 -23.36 -11.94
C CYS A 26 -13.71 -24.69 -11.62
N ASN A 27 -12.76 -25.09 -12.46
CA ASN A 27 -11.90 -26.26 -12.22
C ASN A 27 -11.11 -26.13 -10.91
N LYS A 28 -10.81 -27.27 -10.29
CA LYS A 28 -10.09 -27.35 -9.01
C LYS A 28 -8.77 -26.58 -9.01
N GLU A 29 -7.97 -26.67 -10.07
CA GLU A 29 -6.68 -25.96 -10.17
C GLU A 29 -6.85 -24.44 -10.08
N VAL A 30 -7.87 -23.90 -10.74
CA VAL A 30 -8.17 -22.47 -10.72
C VAL A 30 -8.61 -22.05 -9.32
N ARG A 31 -9.49 -22.83 -8.68
CA ARG A 31 -9.93 -22.58 -7.30
C ARG A 31 -8.75 -22.54 -6.32
N ILE A 32 -7.82 -23.50 -6.43
CA ILE A 32 -6.62 -23.53 -5.58
C ILE A 32 -5.74 -22.29 -5.82
N LYS A 33 -5.53 -21.88 -7.08
CA LYS A 33 -4.75 -20.67 -7.40
C LYS A 33 -5.33 -19.42 -6.74
N PHE A 34 -6.65 -19.21 -6.81
CA PHE A 34 -7.30 -18.07 -6.15
C PHE A 34 -7.27 -18.19 -4.63
N SER A 35 -7.43 -19.39 -4.06
CA SER A 35 -7.29 -19.60 -2.62
C SER A 35 -5.88 -19.29 -2.12
N LEU A 36 -4.83 -19.62 -2.89
CA LEU A 36 -3.45 -19.28 -2.56
C LEU A 36 -3.23 -17.76 -2.58
N ILE A 37 -3.80 -17.05 -3.56
CA ILE A 37 -3.75 -15.58 -3.60
C ILE A 37 -4.40 -15.00 -2.35
N GLY A 38 -5.61 -15.45 -2.00
CA GLY A 38 -6.32 -14.99 -0.80
C GLY A 38 -5.58 -15.29 0.50
N LEU A 39 -4.95 -16.47 0.59
CA LEU A 39 -4.10 -16.84 1.74
C LEU A 39 -2.94 -15.86 1.90
N LEU A 40 -2.25 -15.51 0.80
CA LEU A 40 -1.15 -14.57 0.84
C LEU A 40 -1.59 -13.16 1.26
N VAL A 41 -2.78 -12.71 0.85
CA VAL A 41 -3.34 -11.41 1.29
C VAL A 41 -3.59 -11.42 2.81
N ILE A 42 -4.11 -12.52 3.35
CA ILE A 42 -4.28 -12.68 4.81
C ILE A 42 -2.93 -12.69 5.53
N SER A 43 -1.93 -13.37 4.98
CA SER A 43 -0.57 -13.34 5.53
C SER A 43 -0.01 -11.92 5.57
N VAL A 44 -0.18 -11.16 4.49
CA VAL A 44 0.22 -9.74 4.43
C VAL A 44 -0.50 -8.92 5.51
N MET A 45 -1.80 -9.11 5.70
CA MET A 45 -2.58 -8.44 6.74
C MET A 45 -2.02 -8.75 8.14
N ILE A 46 -1.75 -10.02 8.45
CA ILE A 46 -1.21 -10.44 9.76
C ILE A 46 0.19 -9.88 9.99
N ILE A 47 1.06 -9.93 8.99
CA ILE A 47 2.43 -9.38 9.07
C ILE A 47 2.38 -7.86 9.30
N THR A 48 1.49 -7.17 8.58
CA THR A 48 1.26 -5.73 8.76
C THR A 48 0.78 -5.42 10.17
N PHE A 49 -0.16 -6.21 10.71
CA PHE A 49 -0.66 -6.04 12.07
C PHE A 49 0.47 -6.16 13.09
N ILE A 50 1.27 -7.22 13.02
CA ILE A 50 2.38 -7.46 13.95
C ILE A 50 3.41 -6.34 13.85
N SER A 51 3.80 -5.98 12.63
CA SER A 51 4.80 -4.94 12.35
C SER A 51 4.41 -3.58 12.91
N ILE A 52 3.25 -3.05 12.48
CA ILE A 52 2.82 -1.71 12.85
C ILE A 52 2.51 -1.64 14.35
N SER A 53 1.91 -2.70 14.92
CA SER A 53 1.67 -2.75 16.37
C SER A 53 2.97 -2.69 17.16
N TYR A 54 3.99 -3.45 16.74
CA TYR A 54 5.29 -3.47 17.40
C TYR A 54 6.03 -2.12 17.26
N GLY A 55 6.06 -1.55 16.06
CA GLY A 55 6.70 -0.26 15.82
C GLY A 55 6.06 0.86 16.64
N LEU A 56 4.72 0.92 16.69
CA LEU A 56 4.01 1.91 17.49
C LEU A 56 4.12 1.68 18.99
N TYR A 57 4.16 0.42 19.44
CA TYR A 57 4.45 0.10 20.83
C TYR A 57 5.83 0.64 21.24
N LYS A 58 6.85 0.45 20.41
CA LYS A 58 8.20 0.96 20.68
C LYS A 58 8.31 2.48 20.58
N LEU A 59 7.56 3.09 19.68
CA LEU A 59 7.55 4.55 19.50
C LEU A 59 6.81 5.30 20.61
N LEU A 60 5.64 4.80 21.01
CA LEU A 60 4.73 5.49 21.93
C LEU A 60 4.76 4.92 23.35
N GLU A 61 5.52 3.87 23.59
CA GLU A 61 5.63 3.15 24.88
C GLU A 61 4.29 2.67 25.43
N SER A 62 3.28 2.55 24.57
CA SER A 62 1.91 2.22 24.93
C SER A 62 1.44 1.01 24.12
N TYR A 63 1.26 -0.12 24.82
CA TYR A 63 0.78 -1.37 24.24
C TYR A 63 -0.61 -1.23 23.60
N TYR A 64 -1.56 -0.60 24.30
CA TYR A 64 -2.93 -0.48 23.83
C TYR A 64 -3.03 0.34 22.53
N VAL A 65 -2.38 1.51 22.50
CA VAL A 65 -2.33 2.36 21.30
C VAL A 65 -1.69 1.62 20.13
N GLY A 66 -0.58 0.91 20.35
CA GLY A 66 0.07 0.10 19.32
C GLY A 66 -0.86 -0.95 18.73
N LEU A 67 -1.56 -1.71 19.58
CA LEU A 67 -2.49 -2.76 19.15
C LEU A 67 -3.67 -2.20 18.35
N PHE A 68 -4.32 -1.13 18.81
CA PHE A 68 -5.48 -0.56 18.11
C PHE A 68 -5.12 0.03 16.76
N ILE A 69 -4.06 0.85 16.70
CA ILE A 69 -3.64 1.48 15.44
C ILE A 69 -3.07 0.44 14.48
N GLY A 70 -2.32 -0.55 15.00
CA GLY A 70 -1.82 -1.65 14.19
C GLY A 70 -2.96 -2.48 13.58
N PHE A 71 -4.01 -2.78 14.35
CA PHE A 71 -5.18 -3.50 13.85
C PHE A 71 -5.91 -2.71 12.76
N TYR A 72 -6.18 -1.43 13.03
CA TYR A 72 -6.79 -0.52 12.05
C TYR A 72 -5.98 -0.46 10.75
N SER A 73 -4.65 -0.32 10.87
CA SER A 73 -3.74 -0.24 9.73
C SER A 73 -3.72 -1.55 8.93
N ALA A 74 -3.73 -2.70 9.59
CA ALA A 74 -3.78 -4.00 8.92
C ALA A 74 -5.07 -4.18 8.11
N VAL A 75 -6.23 -3.78 8.67
CA VAL A 75 -7.51 -3.81 7.96
C VAL A 75 -7.51 -2.86 6.77
N LEU A 76 -6.94 -1.66 6.92
CA LEU A 76 -6.79 -0.70 5.83
C LEU A 76 -5.91 -1.28 4.70
N VAL A 77 -4.75 -1.84 5.05
CA VAL A 77 -3.84 -2.47 4.08
C VAL A 77 -4.54 -3.62 3.35
N MET A 78 -5.30 -4.46 4.07
CA MET A 78 -6.10 -5.53 3.46
C MET A 78 -7.07 -4.99 2.40
N PHE A 79 -7.83 -3.94 2.70
CA PHE A 79 -8.76 -3.35 1.74
C PHE A 79 -8.05 -2.76 0.52
N LEU A 80 -6.93 -2.05 0.73
CA LEU A 80 -6.13 -1.53 -0.39
C LEU A 80 -5.59 -2.67 -1.26
N TYR A 81 -5.17 -3.77 -0.64
CA TYR A 81 -4.69 -4.94 -1.36
C TYR A 81 -5.79 -5.60 -2.21
N MET A 82 -6.98 -5.78 -1.62
CA MET A 82 -8.15 -6.30 -2.34
C MET A 82 -8.54 -5.40 -3.51
N PHE A 83 -8.48 -4.08 -3.32
CA PHE A 83 -8.73 -3.11 -4.39
C PHE A 83 -7.71 -3.24 -5.53
N ILE A 84 -6.42 -3.41 -5.23
CA ILE A 84 -5.39 -3.63 -6.27
C ILE A 84 -5.64 -4.95 -7.00
N LEU A 85 -5.96 -6.04 -6.29
CA LEU A 85 -6.27 -7.33 -6.92
C LEU A 85 -7.51 -7.25 -7.82
N TYR A 86 -8.54 -6.52 -7.40
CA TYR A 86 -9.74 -6.29 -8.20
C TYR A 86 -9.40 -5.55 -9.49
N THR A 87 -8.64 -4.44 -9.40
CA THR A 87 -8.30 -3.59 -10.56
C THR A 87 -7.24 -4.17 -11.49
N VAL A 88 -6.50 -5.20 -11.05
CA VAL A 88 -5.57 -5.99 -11.88
C VAL A 88 -6.28 -7.12 -12.62
N THR A 89 -7.49 -7.50 -12.20
CA THR A 89 -8.26 -8.55 -12.86
C THR A 89 -8.58 -8.15 -14.29
N LYS A 90 -8.40 -9.07 -15.24
CA LYS A 90 -8.55 -8.77 -16.68
C LYS A 90 -10.03 -8.52 -17.02
N ASP A 91 -10.27 -7.51 -17.84
CA ASP A 91 -11.58 -7.22 -18.40
C ASP A 91 -11.96 -8.29 -19.43
N VAL A 92 -13.15 -8.87 -19.27
CA VAL A 92 -13.65 -9.94 -20.14
C VAL A 92 -14.56 -9.46 -21.26
N LEU A 93 -15.09 -8.25 -21.11
CA LEU A 93 -15.99 -7.63 -22.07
C LEU A 93 -15.19 -6.90 -23.16
N PRO A 94 -15.72 -6.84 -24.40
CA PRO A 94 -15.19 -5.98 -25.44
C PRO A 94 -15.12 -4.53 -24.93
N HIS A 95 -13.94 -3.92 -25.01
CA HIS A 95 -13.72 -2.53 -24.68
C HIS A 95 -12.75 -1.93 -25.71
N THR A 96 -12.87 -0.62 -25.94
CA THR A 96 -11.88 0.10 -26.73
C THR A 96 -10.54 0.07 -26.00
N LYS A 97 -9.51 -0.54 -26.59
CA LYS A 97 -8.18 -0.60 -25.97
C LYS A 97 -7.67 0.82 -25.72
N GLY A 98 -7.43 1.15 -24.45
CA GLY A 98 -6.81 2.42 -24.05
C GLY A 98 -5.40 2.57 -24.63
N LYS A 99 -4.84 3.78 -24.54
CA LYS A 99 -3.46 4.00 -25.00
C LYS A 99 -2.52 3.13 -24.17
N LYS A 100 -1.51 2.50 -24.80
CA LYS A 100 -0.52 1.66 -24.11
C LYS A 100 0.12 2.36 -22.89
N ILE A 101 0.27 3.68 -22.98
CA ILE A 101 0.81 4.53 -21.91
C ILE A 101 -0.08 4.51 -20.67
N GLU A 102 -1.40 4.62 -20.80
CA GLU A 102 -2.35 4.65 -19.67
C GLU A 102 -2.31 3.34 -18.88
N ILE A 103 -2.25 2.22 -19.61
CA ILE A 103 -2.14 0.88 -19.02
C ILE A 103 -0.83 0.76 -18.23
N LEU A 104 0.29 1.20 -18.82
CA LEU A 104 1.60 1.14 -18.17
C LEU A 104 1.66 2.01 -16.91
N THR A 105 1.18 3.25 -16.98
CA THR A 105 1.13 4.16 -15.83
C THR A 105 0.32 3.56 -14.67
N SER A 106 -0.81 2.93 -14.97
CA SER A 106 -1.62 2.27 -13.93
C SER A 106 -0.88 1.13 -13.22
N TYR A 107 -0.14 0.29 -13.97
CA TYR A 107 0.67 -0.76 -13.35
C TYR A 107 1.81 -0.20 -12.50
N ILE A 108 2.53 0.82 -12.98
CA ILE A 108 3.64 1.46 -12.23
C ILE A 108 3.14 2.00 -10.89
N ILE A 109 2.01 2.70 -10.87
CA ILE A 109 1.44 3.25 -9.63
C ILE A 109 1.12 2.13 -8.63
N ARG A 110 0.50 1.04 -9.09
CA ARG A 110 0.15 -0.10 -8.23
C ARG A 110 1.38 -0.80 -7.66
N PHE A 111 2.38 -1.08 -8.50
CA PHE A 111 3.63 -1.70 -8.05
C PHE A 111 4.44 -0.77 -7.13
N GLY A 112 4.49 0.52 -7.43
CA GLY A 112 5.13 1.52 -6.57
C GLY A 112 4.47 1.61 -5.21
N PHE A 113 3.14 1.54 -5.15
CA PHE A 113 2.40 1.50 -3.89
C PHE A 113 2.75 0.25 -3.05
N LEU A 114 2.78 -0.95 -3.66
CA LEU A 114 3.15 -2.18 -2.95
C LEU A 114 4.60 -2.18 -2.49
N PHE A 115 5.50 -1.62 -3.30
CA PHE A 115 6.90 -1.45 -2.96
C PHE A 115 7.03 -0.57 -1.71
N ALA A 116 6.38 0.60 -1.70
CA ALA A 116 6.39 1.50 -0.55
C ALA A 116 5.78 0.83 0.69
N LEU A 117 4.69 0.10 0.53
CA LEU A 117 4.03 -0.58 1.63
C LEU A 117 4.88 -1.73 2.20
N GLY A 118 5.54 -2.49 1.33
CA GLY A 118 6.50 -3.53 1.72
C GLY A 118 7.67 -2.96 2.53
N LEU A 119 8.23 -1.81 2.12
CA LEU A 119 9.29 -1.12 2.87
C LEU A 119 8.82 -0.63 4.24
N VAL A 120 7.67 0.05 4.29
CA VAL A 120 7.14 0.59 5.56
C VAL A 120 6.84 -0.53 6.55
N VAL A 121 6.30 -1.66 6.08
CA VAL A 121 5.99 -2.81 6.94
C VAL A 121 7.24 -3.59 7.33
N SER A 122 8.30 -3.60 6.53
CA SER A 122 9.52 -4.34 6.86
C SER A 122 10.30 -3.70 8.01
N GLN A 123 10.34 -2.38 8.08
CA GLN A 123 11.17 -1.63 9.06
C GLN A 123 10.96 -2.03 10.54
N PRO A 124 9.73 -2.08 11.10
CA PRO A 124 9.55 -2.50 12.49
C PRO A 124 9.90 -3.97 12.72
N ILE A 125 9.68 -4.83 11.74
CA ILE A 125 10.02 -6.26 11.83
C ILE A 125 11.53 -6.44 11.85
N GLU A 126 12.24 -5.75 10.95
CA GLU A 126 13.70 -5.74 10.91
C GLU A 126 14.28 -5.30 12.25
N TYR A 127 13.79 -4.19 12.81
CA TYR A 127 14.21 -3.76 14.15
C TYR A 127 13.89 -4.80 15.23
N SER A 128 12.74 -5.47 15.15
CA SER A 128 12.40 -6.53 16.11
C SER A 128 13.35 -7.73 16.05
N LEU A 129 13.91 -8.02 14.88
CA LEU A 129 14.83 -9.15 14.68
C LEU A 129 16.27 -8.80 15.10
N PHE A 130 16.67 -7.54 14.91
CA PHE A 130 18.04 -7.07 15.16
C PHE A 130 18.14 -6.14 16.37
N SER A 131 17.18 -6.21 17.30
CA SER A 131 17.09 -5.27 18.42
C SER A 131 18.34 -5.28 19.28
N ASP A 132 18.95 -6.44 19.49
CA ASP A 132 20.07 -6.61 20.41
C ASP A 132 21.34 -5.94 19.87
N GLU A 133 21.67 -6.18 18.60
CA GLU A 133 22.80 -5.55 17.92
C GLU A 133 22.63 -4.03 17.83
N VAL A 134 21.42 -3.56 17.52
CA VAL A 134 21.13 -2.11 17.47
C VAL A 134 21.21 -1.49 18.87
N ASN A 135 20.80 -2.21 19.92
CA ASN A 135 20.93 -1.75 21.30
C ASN A 135 22.40 -1.63 21.72
N GLU A 136 23.25 -2.59 21.33
CA GLU A 136 24.69 -2.55 21.60
C GLU A 136 25.36 -1.34 20.93
N LEU A 137 25.07 -1.11 19.65
CA LEU A 137 25.59 0.04 18.93
C LEU A 137 25.11 1.37 19.53
N MET A 138 23.84 1.44 19.94
CA MET A 138 23.30 2.62 20.63
C MET A 138 23.98 2.87 21.98
N ASN A 139 24.23 1.81 22.75
CA ASN A 139 24.97 1.92 24.02
C ASN A 139 26.39 2.42 23.80
N GLY A 140 27.09 1.95 22.75
CA GLY A 140 28.40 2.48 22.36
C GLY A 140 28.36 3.99 22.12
N LYS A 141 27.36 4.48 21.37
CA LYS A 141 27.16 5.91 21.11
C LYS A 141 26.83 6.71 22.37
N ILE A 142 26.04 6.15 23.28
CA ILE A 142 25.74 6.76 24.58
C ILE A 142 27.03 6.91 25.40
N ILE A 143 27.84 5.86 25.50
CA ILE A 143 29.12 5.88 26.24
C ILE A 143 30.07 6.92 25.65
N GLU A 144 30.18 6.99 24.32
CA GLU A 144 31.00 8.00 23.64
C GLU A 144 30.53 9.43 23.98
N SER A 145 29.22 9.69 23.93
CA SER A 145 28.66 11.00 24.29
C SER A 145 28.91 11.38 25.76
N ILE A 146 28.87 10.40 26.68
CA ILE A 146 29.18 10.60 28.10
C ILE A 146 30.67 10.93 28.26
N HIS A 147 31.54 10.22 27.55
CA HIS A 147 32.98 10.47 27.59
C HIS A 147 33.33 11.88 27.07
N GLU A 148 32.74 12.31 25.96
CA GLU A 148 32.89 13.67 25.43
C GLU A 148 32.40 14.73 26.42
N LYS A 149 31.23 14.51 27.03
CA LYS A 149 30.68 15.42 28.04
C LYS A 149 31.60 15.51 29.26
N ASN A 150 32.07 14.39 29.79
CA ASN A 150 33.01 14.36 30.91
C ASN A 150 34.31 15.11 30.57
N LYS A 151 34.86 14.92 29.36
CA LYS A 151 36.03 15.67 28.89
C LYS A 151 35.79 17.18 28.89
N SER A 152 34.63 17.63 28.40
CA SER A 152 34.28 19.05 28.39
C SER A 152 34.17 19.63 29.81
N LEU A 153 33.55 18.89 30.73
CA LEU A 153 33.39 19.29 32.13
C LEU A 153 34.74 19.34 32.87
N ASN A 154 35.66 18.41 32.59
CA ASN A 154 37.00 18.44 33.19
C ASN A 154 37.81 19.65 32.72
N ILE A 155 37.67 20.06 31.45
CA ILE A 155 38.30 21.29 30.93
C ILE A 155 37.72 22.52 31.65
N GLU A 156 36.39 22.63 31.74
CA GLU A 156 35.72 23.73 32.43
C GLU A 156 36.11 23.83 33.91
N TYR A 157 36.12 22.70 34.61
CA TYR A 157 36.60 22.60 35.99
C TYR A 157 38.04 23.10 36.12
N SER A 158 38.94 22.68 35.22
CA SER A 158 40.35 23.10 35.26
C SER A 158 40.54 24.61 35.04
N MET A 159 39.66 25.27 34.28
CA MET A 159 39.69 26.72 34.09
C MET A 159 39.19 27.44 35.34
N LYS A 160 38.05 27.02 35.89
CA LYS A 160 37.47 27.60 37.11
C LYS A 160 38.42 27.51 38.31
N VAL A 161 39.13 26.39 38.46
CA VAL A 161 40.13 26.24 39.54
C VAL A 161 41.30 27.21 39.36
N LYS A 162 41.81 27.40 38.13
CA LYS A 162 42.87 28.38 37.86
C LYS A 162 42.44 29.81 38.16
N GLU A 163 41.23 30.19 37.76
CA GLU A 163 40.67 31.52 38.07
C GLU A 163 40.56 31.75 39.58
N LEU A 164 40.16 30.73 40.35
CA LEU A 164 40.11 30.82 41.81
C LEU A 164 41.49 30.94 42.46
N GLU A 165 42.50 30.24 41.94
CA GLU A 165 43.88 30.35 42.42
C GLU A 165 44.46 31.77 42.24
N GLU A 166 44.02 32.49 41.19
CA GLU A 166 44.43 33.87 40.93
C GLU A 166 43.79 34.89 41.89
N LEU A 167 42.71 34.53 42.60
CA LEU A 167 41.90 35.46 43.41
C LEU A 167 42.40 35.72 44.85
N ASN A 168 43.60 35.27 45.25
CA ASN A 168 44.21 35.53 46.58
C ASN A 168 43.27 35.28 47.79
N ILE A 169 42.38 34.28 47.70
CA ILE A 169 41.38 33.94 48.71
C ILE A 169 42.01 33.13 49.86
N SER A 170 41.41 33.15 51.05
CA SER A 170 41.81 32.32 52.20
C SER A 170 41.82 30.82 51.88
N SER A 171 42.79 30.07 52.42
CA SER A 171 43.01 28.64 52.09
C SER A 171 41.80 27.74 52.40
N ASN A 172 41.03 28.04 53.45
CA ASN A 172 39.82 27.27 53.77
C ASN A 172 38.68 27.55 52.77
N ASP A 173 38.51 28.80 52.36
CA ASP A 173 37.46 29.19 51.42
C ASP A 173 37.77 28.64 50.02
N LEU A 174 39.05 28.68 49.61
CA LEU A 174 39.51 28.08 48.37
C LEU A 174 39.23 26.57 48.31
N LYS A 175 39.51 25.84 49.39
CA LYS A 175 39.21 24.40 49.47
C LYS A 175 37.71 24.13 49.36
N ASN A 176 36.89 24.90 50.09
CA ASN A 176 35.44 24.74 50.04
C ASN A 176 34.89 24.98 48.63
N GLU A 177 35.41 25.98 47.92
CA GLU A 177 34.96 26.30 46.57
C GLU A 177 35.41 25.26 45.53
N ILE A 178 36.64 24.73 45.65
CA ILE A 178 37.12 23.61 44.83
C ILE A 178 36.24 22.37 45.02
N THR A 179 35.91 22.01 46.27
CA THR A 179 35.00 20.89 46.55
C THR A 179 33.62 21.13 45.95
N ARG A 180 33.08 22.35 46.09
CA ARG A 180 31.79 22.70 45.47
C ARG A 180 31.81 22.54 43.95
N PHE A 181 32.86 22.98 43.28
CA PHE A 181 32.98 22.84 41.82
C PHE A 181 33.13 21.38 41.39
N GLN A 182 33.83 20.56 42.16
CA GLN A 182 33.93 19.14 41.90
C GLN A 182 32.56 18.45 42.07
N ASP A 183 31.85 18.75 43.15
CA ASP A 183 30.51 18.21 43.41
C ASP A 183 29.51 18.63 42.31
N ASP A 184 29.54 19.91 41.88
CA ASP A 184 28.68 20.41 40.81
C ASP A 184 28.98 19.75 39.46
N LYS A 185 30.27 19.53 39.17
CA LYS A 185 30.71 18.80 37.97
C LYS A 185 30.18 17.37 37.97
N ASP A 186 30.37 16.64 39.07
CA ASP A 186 29.97 15.23 39.18
C ASP A 186 28.43 15.11 39.15
N LYS A 187 27.71 16.03 39.79
CA LYS A 187 26.24 16.12 39.72
C LYS A 187 25.75 16.39 38.30
N THR A 188 26.37 17.33 37.59
CA THR A 188 26.02 17.66 36.20
C THR A 188 26.26 16.48 35.27
N LEU A 189 27.38 15.75 35.45
CA LEU A 189 27.67 14.56 34.68
C LEU A 189 26.65 13.45 34.96
N GLN A 190 26.32 13.21 36.23
CA GLN A 190 25.33 12.20 36.60
C GLN A 190 23.95 12.51 36.03
N GLN A 191 23.50 13.77 36.11
CA GLN A 191 22.25 14.21 35.48
C GLN A 191 22.23 13.97 33.98
N PHE A 192 23.36 14.18 33.30
CA PHE A 192 23.49 13.89 31.87
C PHE A 192 23.41 12.39 31.57
N ILE A 193 24.07 11.55 32.37
CA ILE A 193 24.01 10.09 32.24
C ILE A 193 22.57 9.60 32.40
N ASP A 194 21.88 10.03 33.47
CA ASP A 194 20.50 9.65 33.76
C ASP A 194 19.55 10.12 32.65
N TYR A 195 19.78 11.33 32.12
CA TYR A 195 19.04 11.85 30.97
C TYR A 195 19.26 11.00 29.71
N GLN A 196 20.48 10.54 29.42
CA GLN A 196 20.70 9.68 28.26
C GLN A 196 19.94 8.36 28.40
N TYR A 197 20.08 7.65 29.51
CA TYR A 197 19.46 6.32 29.65
C TYR A 197 17.93 6.32 29.81
N SER A 198 17.33 7.45 30.19
CA SER A 198 15.86 7.57 30.30
C SER A 198 15.15 7.87 28.97
N ARG A 199 15.89 8.22 27.91
CA ARG A 199 15.29 8.61 26.63
C ARG A 199 14.90 7.42 25.77
N ASN A 200 13.77 7.55 25.07
CA ASN A 200 13.41 6.64 24.01
C ASN A 200 14.20 6.96 22.73
N PHE A 201 15.18 6.12 22.41
CA PHE A 201 15.98 6.23 21.20
C PHE A 201 15.41 5.45 20.01
N PHE A 202 14.15 5.02 20.01
CA PHE A 202 13.62 4.14 18.97
C PHE A 202 13.88 4.65 17.54
N ILE A 203 13.61 5.93 17.25
CA ILE A 203 13.87 6.51 15.93
C ILE A 203 15.37 6.56 15.62
N GLU A 204 16.20 6.91 16.60
CA GLU A 204 17.65 6.97 16.42
C GLU A 204 18.25 5.57 16.20
N LYS A 205 17.70 4.56 16.88
CA LYS A 205 18.00 3.15 16.69
C LYS A 205 17.64 2.68 15.28
N MET A 206 16.48 3.08 14.74
CA MET A 206 16.11 2.78 13.35
C MET A 206 17.08 3.41 12.33
N ILE A 207 17.51 4.66 12.55
CA ILE A 207 18.49 5.32 11.67
C ILE A 207 19.86 4.64 11.76
N LEU A 208 20.26 4.25 12.96
CA LEU A 208 21.53 3.57 13.21
C LEU A 208 21.55 2.17 12.56
N MET A 209 20.43 1.46 12.66
CA MET A 209 20.20 0.17 12.01
C MET A 209 20.43 0.25 10.49
N ASP A 210 19.80 1.21 9.81
CA ASP A 210 19.92 1.36 8.34
C ASP A 210 21.35 1.71 7.89
N LYS A 211 22.10 2.45 8.72
CA LYS A 211 23.47 2.86 8.40
C LYS A 211 24.51 1.75 8.54
N HIS A 212 24.39 0.92 9.57
CA HIS A 212 25.44 -0.02 9.96
C HIS A 212 25.18 -1.45 9.50
N LEU A 213 23.93 -1.83 9.22
CA LEU A 213 23.53 -3.22 8.99
C LEU A 213 23.04 -3.43 7.56
N ILE A 214 23.99 -3.56 6.62
CA ILE A 214 23.66 -3.66 5.18
C ILE A 214 22.85 -4.90 4.81
N TYR A 215 22.94 -5.98 5.61
CA TYR A 215 22.18 -7.21 5.37
C TYR A 215 20.67 -7.04 5.64
N ILE A 216 20.24 -5.96 6.29
CA ILE A 216 18.83 -5.65 6.51
C ILE A 216 18.10 -5.37 5.21
N TRP A 217 18.79 -4.79 4.23
CA TRP A 217 18.24 -4.58 2.89
C TRP A 217 17.78 -5.88 2.22
N VAL A 218 18.38 -7.03 2.58
CA VAL A 218 17.91 -8.34 2.10
C VAL A 218 16.52 -8.66 2.67
N PHE A 219 16.27 -8.37 3.95
CA PHE A 219 14.95 -8.53 4.57
C PHE A 219 13.91 -7.59 3.95
N SER A 220 14.30 -6.35 3.63
CA SER A 220 13.41 -5.40 2.95
C SER A 220 13.03 -5.89 1.55
N VAL A 221 14.00 -6.41 0.79
CA VAL A 221 13.75 -6.99 -0.54
C VAL A 221 12.85 -8.23 -0.46
N VAL A 222 13.09 -9.13 0.50
CA VAL A 222 12.22 -10.30 0.74
C VAL A 222 10.80 -9.87 1.08
N SER A 223 10.66 -8.82 1.89
CA SER A 223 9.35 -8.24 2.24
C SER A 223 8.66 -7.67 1.00
N ILE A 224 9.35 -6.88 0.18
CA ILE A 224 8.79 -6.36 -1.08
C ILE A 224 8.32 -7.49 -2.02
N ILE A 225 9.09 -8.57 -2.13
CA ILE A 225 8.71 -9.74 -2.93
C ILE A 225 7.44 -10.38 -2.38
N LEU A 226 7.37 -10.59 -1.06
CA LEU A 226 6.20 -11.14 -0.39
C LEU A 226 4.95 -10.27 -0.66
N PHE A 227 5.09 -8.95 -0.56
CA PHE A 227 4.05 -7.94 -0.84
C PHE A 227 3.77 -7.73 -2.34
N SER A 228 4.52 -8.36 -3.24
CA SER A 228 4.24 -8.31 -4.68
C SER A 228 3.65 -9.62 -5.19
N LEU A 229 3.86 -10.72 -4.45
CA LEU A 229 3.56 -12.08 -4.85
C LEU A 229 2.08 -12.34 -5.20
N PRO A 230 1.08 -11.90 -4.41
CA PRO A 230 -0.34 -12.16 -4.74
C PRO A 230 -0.74 -11.56 -6.09
N ILE A 231 -0.23 -10.36 -6.39
CA ILE A 231 -0.54 -9.64 -7.63
C ILE A 231 0.18 -10.28 -8.81
N PHE A 232 1.44 -10.65 -8.63
CA PHE A 232 2.18 -11.39 -9.63
C PHE A 232 1.47 -12.71 -10.00
N LEU A 233 0.98 -13.46 -9.00
CA LEU A 233 0.20 -14.68 -9.21
C LEU A 233 -1.11 -14.39 -9.94
N LYS A 234 -1.80 -13.30 -9.57
CA LYS A 234 -3.05 -12.86 -10.20
C LYS A 234 -2.89 -12.53 -11.70
N ILE A 235 -1.85 -11.77 -12.06
CA ILE A 235 -1.55 -11.37 -13.45
C ILE A 235 -1.28 -12.60 -14.33
N ARG A 236 -0.59 -13.61 -13.76
CA ARG A 236 -0.25 -14.86 -14.42
C ARG A 236 -1.44 -15.79 -14.69
N ILE A 237 -2.64 -15.50 -14.18
CA ILE A 237 -3.83 -16.30 -14.48
C ILE A 237 -4.21 -16.07 -15.94
N ASP A 238 -4.17 -17.15 -16.73
CA ASP A 238 -4.46 -17.12 -18.16
C ASP A 238 -5.94 -16.75 -18.44
N PHE A 239 -6.17 -15.99 -19.51
CA PHE A 239 -7.51 -15.52 -19.90
C PHE A 239 -8.42 -16.66 -20.41
N ASN A 240 -7.85 -17.78 -20.84
CA ASN A 240 -8.58 -18.96 -21.31
C ASN A 240 -9.02 -19.89 -20.18
N THR A 241 -8.70 -19.57 -18.93
CA THR A 241 -9.16 -20.33 -17.76
C THR A 241 -10.69 -20.31 -17.67
N ASN A 242 -11.26 -21.39 -17.08
CA ASN A 242 -12.70 -21.49 -16.87
C ASN A 242 -13.26 -20.30 -16.05
N TYR A 243 -12.43 -19.68 -15.22
CA TYR A 243 -12.80 -18.48 -14.49
C TYR A 243 -13.19 -17.33 -15.42
N TYR A 244 -12.29 -16.91 -16.31
CA TYR A 244 -12.57 -15.80 -17.22
C TYR A 244 -13.63 -16.15 -18.26
N LYS A 245 -13.75 -17.42 -18.67
CA LYS A 245 -14.85 -17.90 -19.52
C LYS A 245 -16.21 -17.75 -18.83
N ASN A 246 -16.35 -18.25 -17.60
CA ASN A 246 -17.59 -18.15 -16.82
C ASN A 246 -17.91 -16.69 -16.50
N LYS A 247 -16.93 -15.89 -16.10
CA LYS A 247 -17.07 -14.45 -15.86
C LYS A 247 -17.59 -13.73 -17.11
N ARG A 248 -17.03 -14.05 -18.29
CA ARG A 248 -17.46 -13.48 -19.57
C ARG A 248 -18.91 -13.81 -19.90
N ILE A 249 -19.31 -15.07 -19.72
CA ILE A 249 -20.69 -15.52 -19.98
C ILE A 249 -21.66 -14.75 -19.08
N ILE A 250 -21.42 -14.76 -17.76
CA ILE A 250 -22.30 -14.11 -16.77
C ILE A 250 -22.40 -12.61 -17.05
N GLN A 251 -21.27 -11.92 -17.25
CA GLN A 251 -21.28 -10.47 -17.49
C GLN A 251 -21.96 -10.12 -18.81
N ARG A 252 -21.79 -10.93 -19.86
CA ARG A 252 -22.46 -10.72 -21.14
C ARG A 252 -23.97 -10.87 -21.00
N GLU A 253 -24.43 -11.97 -20.42
CA GLU A 253 -25.86 -12.24 -20.24
C GLU A 253 -26.52 -11.13 -19.42
N LEU A 254 -25.88 -10.71 -18.33
CA LEU A 254 -26.36 -9.62 -17.50
C LEU A 254 -26.46 -8.30 -18.30
N LEU A 255 -25.42 -7.95 -19.05
CA LEU A 255 -25.37 -6.72 -19.82
C LEU A 255 -26.42 -6.70 -20.96
N GLU A 256 -26.52 -7.80 -21.71
CA GLU A 256 -27.51 -7.95 -22.80
C GLU A 256 -28.94 -7.92 -22.25
N TRP A 257 -29.19 -8.58 -21.11
CA TRP A 257 -30.49 -8.54 -20.44
C TRP A 257 -30.88 -7.12 -20.02
N HIS A 258 -29.99 -6.40 -19.33
CA HIS A 258 -30.24 -5.02 -18.92
C HIS A 258 -30.43 -4.08 -20.11
N TYR A 259 -29.64 -4.26 -21.18
CA TYR A 259 -29.76 -3.46 -22.39
C TYR A 259 -31.10 -3.68 -23.09
N ASN A 260 -31.55 -4.93 -23.24
CA ASN A 260 -32.85 -5.25 -23.82
C ASN A 260 -34.00 -4.70 -22.98
N LYS A 261 -33.90 -4.78 -21.65
CA LYS A 261 -34.87 -4.17 -20.74
C LYS A 261 -34.94 -2.66 -20.92
N PHE A 262 -33.79 -2.00 -21.02
CA PHE A 262 -33.72 -0.56 -21.33
C PHE A 262 -34.39 -0.24 -22.67
N LEU A 263 -34.08 -0.97 -23.75
CA LEU A 263 -34.66 -0.75 -25.07
C LEU A 263 -36.19 -0.87 -25.04
N ASN A 264 -36.73 -1.88 -24.36
CA ASN A 264 -38.18 -2.08 -24.27
C ASN A 264 -38.83 -0.90 -23.54
N SER A 265 -38.36 -0.57 -22.34
CA SER A 265 -38.93 0.51 -21.53
C SER A 265 -38.79 1.88 -22.21
N TYR A 266 -37.67 2.14 -22.88
CA TYR A 266 -37.44 3.40 -23.59
C TYR A 266 -38.34 3.54 -24.83
N ASN A 267 -38.48 2.47 -25.63
CA ASN A 267 -39.35 2.47 -26.79
C ASN A 267 -40.83 2.55 -26.43
N GLU A 268 -41.26 1.90 -25.34
CA GLU A 268 -42.62 2.05 -24.78
C GLU A 268 -42.90 3.50 -24.40
N THR A 269 -41.98 4.13 -23.66
CA THR A 269 -42.11 5.53 -23.24
C THR A 269 -42.16 6.49 -24.45
N ILE A 270 -41.36 6.24 -25.49
CA ILE A 270 -41.39 7.05 -26.72
C ILE A 270 -42.73 6.93 -27.43
N LYS A 271 -43.25 5.72 -27.58
CA LYS A 271 -44.54 5.47 -28.24
C LYS A 271 -45.68 6.13 -27.48
N GLU A 272 -45.64 6.11 -26.15
CA GLU A 272 -46.62 6.77 -25.30
C GLU A 272 -46.58 8.30 -25.44
N LYS A 273 -45.38 8.90 -25.45
CA LYS A 273 -45.22 10.35 -25.56
C LYS A 273 -45.45 10.91 -26.97
N PHE A 274 -45.14 10.14 -28.00
CA PHE A 274 -45.19 10.57 -29.39
C PHE A 274 -45.94 9.54 -30.26
N PRO A 275 -47.24 9.30 -30.01
CA PRO A 275 -47.98 8.21 -30.65
C PRO A 275 -48.13 8.39 -32.17
N ASN A 276 -48.10 9.63 -32.65
CA ASN A 276 -48.23 9.96 -34.07
C ASN A 276 -46.92 9.79 -34.85
N PHE A 277 -45.79 9.57 -34.18
CA PHE A 277 -44.49 9.44 -34.80
C PHE A 277 -43.97 8.01 -34.62
N ASN A 278 -43.55 7.35 -35.71
CA ASN A 278 -42.94 6.02 -35.67
C ASN A 278 -41.47 6.10 -35.21
N LEU A 279 -41.26 6.48 -33.95
CA LEU A 279 -39.93 6.65 -33.36
C LEU A 279 -39.49 5.38 -32.64
N THR A 280 -38.24 4.98 -32.87
CA THR A 280 -37.58 3.91 -32.12
C THR A 280 -36.17 4.35 -31.75
N TYR A 281 -35.68 3.88 -30.60
CA TYR A 281 -34.30 4.12 -30.21
C TYR A 281 -33.34 3.39 -31.15
N LYS A 282 -32.37 4.13 -31.68
CA LYS A 282 -31.28 3.59 -32.50
C LYS A 282 -29.94 3.92 -31.85
N SER A 283 -29.12 2.91 -31.63
CA SER A 283 -27.78 3.09 -31.08
C SER A 283 -26.86 3.81 -32.07
N PRO A 284 -25.99 4.72 -31.61
CA PRO A 284 -24.91 5.28 -32.44
C PRO A 284 -23.73 4.30 -32.63
N TYR A 285 -23.80 3.09 -32.06
CA TYR A 285 -22.80 2.04 -32.17
C TYR A 285 -23.34 0.83 -32.94
N THR A 286 -22.45 0.11 -33.64
CA THR A 286 -22.78 -1.11 -34.38
C THR A 286 -22.88 -2.33 -33.47
N ASP A 287 -22.23 -2.28 -32.30
CA ASP A 287 -22.15 -3.37 -31.32
C ASP A 287 -22.70 -2.98 -29.93
N PRO A 288 -23.91 -2.41 -29.80
CA PRO A 288 -24.49 -2.21 -28.49
C PRO A 288 -24.77 -3.58 -27.83
N PRO A 289 -24.63 -3.71 -26.50
CA PRO A 289 -24.32 -2.67 -25.51
C PRO A 289 -22.83 -2.35 -25.31
N TYR A 290 -21.91 -3.01 -26.04
CA TYR A 290 -20.46 -2.89 -25.81
C TYR A 290 -19.86 -1.59 -26.33
N ASN A 291 -20.48 -1.00 -27.35
CA ASN A 291 -20.16 0.33 -27.87
C ASN A 291 -18.68 0.50 -28.25
N THR A 292 -18.06 -0.53 -28.83
CA THR A 292 -16.66 -0.47 -29.25
C THR A 292 -16.50 0.10 -30.66
N GLN A 293 -17.54 0.01 -31.49
CA GLN A 293 -17.52 0.45 -32.88
C GLN A 293 -18.68 1.42 -33.14
N ARG A 294 -18.36 2.65 -33.53
CA ARG A 294 -19.38 3.63 -33.92
C ARG A 294 -19.94 3.30 -35.30
N VAL A 295 -21.23 3.52 -35.49
CA VAL A 295 -21.87 3.50 -36.82
C VAL A 295 -21.18 4.57 -37.67
N SER A 296 -20.79 4.22 -38.90
CA SER A 296 -20.21 5.17 -39.84
C SER A 296 -21.21 6.30 -40.10
N LYS A 297 -20.72 7.55 -40.14
CA LYS A 297 -21.56 8.66 -40.58
C LYS A 297 -22.01 8.38 -42.02
N PRO A 298 -23.28 8.66 -42.38
CA PRO A 298 -23.71 8.58 -43.76
C PRO A 298 -22.81 9.50 -44.60
N GLN A 299 -22.44 9.04 -45.79
CA GLN A 299 -21.72 9.86 -46.75
C GLN A 299 -22.67 10.97 -47.20
N LEU A 300 -22.32 12.22 -46.90
CA LEU A 300 -23.12 13.37 -47.30
C LEU A 300 -23.07 13.46 -48.82
N ALA A 301 -24.24 13.50 -49.46
CA ALA A 301 -24.34 13.79 -50.89
C ALA A 301 -23.73 15.18 -51.16
N SER A 302 -23.12 15.34 -52.33
CA SER A 302 -22.64 16.65 -52.75
C SER A 302 -23.81 17.63 -52.93
N GLU A 303 -23.58 18.93 -52.80
CA GLU A 303 -24.63 19.95 -52.99
C GLU A 303 -25.33 19.82 -54.36
N SER A 304 -24.60 19.35 -55.39
CA SER A 304 -25.15 19.10 -56.72
C SER A 304 -26.10 17.90 -56.76
N GLU A 305 -25.74 16.78 -56.10
CA GLU A 305 -26.63 15.63 -55.95
C GLU A 305 -27.87 15.96 -55.12
N PHE A 306 -27.70 16.74 -54.05
CA PHE A 306 -28.81 17.23 -53.24
C PHE A 306 -29.74 18.14 -54.07
N SER A 307 -29.19 19.04 -54.88
CA SER A 307 -29.98 19.92 -55.76
C SER A 307 -30.74 19.14 -56.84
N LYS A 308 -30.11 18.14 -57.46
CA LYS A 308 -30.78 17.24 -58.43
C LYS A 308 -31.93 16.45 -57.79
N TRP A 309 -31.71 15.93 -56.58
CA TRP A 309 -32.76 15.28 -55.80
C TRP A 309 -33.91 16.23 -55.46
N LEU A 310 -33.60 17.46 -55.01
CA LEU A 310 -34.60 18.48 -54.64
C LEU A 310 -35.47 18.90 -55.82
N LEU A 311 -34.85 19.04 -57.01
CA LEU A 311 -35.52 19.42 -58.24
C LEU A 311 -36.24 18.24 -58.93
N ASN A 312 -36.20 17.04 -58.33
CA ASN A 312 -36.75 15.80 -58.87
C ASN A 312 -36.22 15.46 -60.28
N GLU A 313 -35.00 15.90 -60.58
CA GLU A 313 -34.26 15.52 -61.78
C GLU A 313 -33.63 14.15 -61.53
N GLY A 314 -34.47 13.12 -61.57
CA GLY A 314 -34.05 11.73 -61.37
C GLY A 314 -33.33 11.16 -62.59
N SER A 315 -32.05 10.80 -62.35
CA SER A 315 -31.17 9.85 -63.08
C SER A 315 -31.00 10.01 -64.58
#